data_AF-A0A942JC33-F1
#
_entry.id   AF-A0A942JC33-F1
#
_cell.length_a   1.000
_cell.length_b   1.000
_cell.length_c   1.000
_cell.angle_alpha   90.00
_cell.angle_beta   90.00
_cell.angle_gamma   90.00
#
_symmetry.space_group_name_H-M   'P 1'
#
loop_
_entity.id
_entity.type
_entity.pdbx_description
1 polymer ?
#
loop_
_entity_poly.entity_id
_entity_poly.type
_entity_poly.pdbx_seq_one_letter_code
_entity_poly.pdbx_strand_id
1 'polypeptide(L)'
;MGTPSEGLQRLRDAAASGVLDDVCQGLGISILVVFGSTVSPEPGGEPGDLDVAVRLHADAHSDLVDVVNALIDLTGTSNVDVLDLARAGVVARARALGPASVPLYEAESGAVALAQMAA
;
A
#
# COMPACT_ATOMS: atom_id res chain seq x y z
N MET A 1 13.18 11.72 -10.23
CA MET A 1 12.47 10.78 -9.33
C MET A 1 11.81 11.60 -8.23
N GLY A 2 10.54 11.31 -7.94
CA GLY A 2 9.79 12.03 -6.91
C GLY A 2 10.15 11.61 -5.49
N THR A 3 9.78 12.43 -4.51
CA THR A 3 9.96 12.10 -3.08
C THR A 3 8.88 11.09 -2.62
N PRO A 4 9.08 10.37 -1.50
CA PRO A 4 8.04 9.50 -0.94
C PRO A 4 6.72 10.22 -0.65
N SER A 5 6.77 11.46 -0.17
CA SER A 5 5.58 12.30 0.07
C SER A 5 4.83 12.63 -1.22
N GLU A 6 5.55 12.94 -2.31
CA GLU A 6 4.92 13.12 -3.63
C GLU A 6 4.33 11.81 -4.14
N GLY A 7 4.99 10.68 -3.90
CA GLY A 7 4.50 9.34 -4.25
C GLY A 7 3.17 9.02 -3.56
N LEU A 8 3.06 9.30 -2.26
CA LEU A 8 1.80 9.14 -1.52
C LEU A 8 0.70 10.04 -2.08
N GLN A 9 1.01 11.30 -2.41
CA GLN A 9 0.02 12.20 -2.99
C GLN A 9 -0.48 11.66 -4.35
N ARG A 10 0.41 11.17 -5.22
CA ARG A 10 0.04 10.55 -6.50
C ARG A 10 -0.82 9.30 -6.31
N LEU A 11 -0.54 8.46 -5.31
CA LEU A 11 -1.40 7.31 -5.00
C LEU A 11 -2.80 7.73 -4.54
N ARG A 12 -2.91 8.79 -3.74
CA ARG A 12 -4.21 9.34 -3.33
C ARG A 12 -4.99 9.90 -4.51
N ASP A 13 -4.32 10.60 -5.41
CA ASP A 13 -4.93 11.14 -6.62
C ASP A 13 -5.36 10.00 -7.58
N ALA A 14 -4.57 8.92 -7.66
CA ALA A 14 -4.91 7.72 -8.42
C ALA A 14 -6.10 6.97 -7.81
N ALA A 15 -6.20 6.89 -6.48
CA ALA A 15 -7.36 6.33 -5.78
C ALA A 15 -8.61 7.18 -6.02
N ALA A 16 -8.51 8.50 -5.93
CA ALA A 16 -9.63 9.41 -6.14
C ALA A 16 -10.15 9.40 -7.60
N SER A 17 -9.28 9.07 -8.56
CA SER A 17 -9.63 9.01 -9.98
C SER A 17 -10.02 7.61 -10.48
N GLY A 18 -9.90 6.57 -9.65
CA GLY A 18 -10.17 5.18 -10.01
C GLY A 18 -9.02 4.46 -10.71
N VAL A 19 -7.93 5.17 -11.04
CA VAL A 19 -6.74 4.57 -11.69
C VAL A 19 -6.09 3.53 -10.77
N LEU A 20 -6.08 3.78 -9.46
CA LEU A 20 -5.52 2.83 -8.50
C LEU A 20 -6.37 1.55 -8.44
N ASP A 21 -7.71 1.68 -8.51
CA ASP A 21 -8.63 0.54 -8.54
C ASP A 21 -8.38 -0.36 -9.74
N ASP A 22 -8.22 0.22 -10.93
CA ASP A 22 -7.92 -0.53 -12.16
C ASP A 22 -6.59 -1.30 -12.06
N VAL A 23 -5.55 -0.65 -11.52
CA VAL A 23 -4.24 -1.28 -11.30
C VAL A 23 -4.34 -2.41 -10.27
N CYS A 24 -5.03 -2.18 -9.15
CA CYS A 24 -5.20 -3.20 -8.11
C CYS A 24 -5.99 -4.40 -8.63
N GLN A 25 -7.05 -4.18 -9.39
CA GLN A 25 -7.82 -5.25 -10.02
C GLN A 25 -6.98 -6.04 -11.03
N GLY A 26 -6.25 -5.34 -11.91
CA GLY A 26 -5.38 -5.98 -12.90
C GLY A 26 -4.27 -6.83 -12.26
N LEU A 27 -3.77 -6.42 -11.10
CA LEU A 27 -2.75 -7.16 -10.36
C LEU A 27 -3.31 -8.25 -9.45
N GLY A 28 -4.62 -8.28 -9.21
CA GLY A 28 -5.23 -9.18 -8.23
C GLY A 28 -4.91 -8.80 -6.78
N ILE A 29 -4.75 -7.51 -6.50
CA ILE A 29 -4.64 -6.98 -5.13
C ILE A 29 -6.04 -6.96 -4.52
N SER A 30 -6.19 -7.51 -3.32
CA SER A 30 -7.45 -7.49 -2.53
C SER A 30 -7.51 -6.33 -1.53
N ILE A 31 -6.35 -5.89 -1.03
CA ILE A 31 -6.21 -4.78 -0.07
C ILE A 31 -4.91 -4.04 -0.41
N LEU A 32 -4.95 -2.70 -0.41
CA LEU A 32 -3.77 -1.83 -0.41
C LEU A 32 -3.89 -0.77 0.69
N VAL A 33 -2.87 -0.70 1.54
CA VAL A 33 -2.79 0.23 2.67
C VAL A 33 -1.43 0.90 2.66
N VAL A 34 -1.38 2.21 2.87
CA VAL A 34 -0.12 2.93 3.11
C VAL A 34 0.08 3.10 4.60
N PHE A 35 1.32 2.95 5.08
CA PHE A 35 1.64 3.11 6.49
C PHE A 35 2.98 3.84 6.66
N GLY A 36 3.51 3.84 7.88
CA GLY A 36 4.87 4.32 8.13
C GLY A 36 5.04 5.83 8.06
N SER A 37 6.25 6.25 7.71
CA SER A 37 6.72 7.63 7.91
C SER A 37 6.04 8.65 6.99
N THR A 38 5.52 8.22 5.83
CA THR A 38 4.76 9.07 4.91
C THR A 38 3.36 9.40 5.42
N VAL A 39 2.76 8.51 6.22
CA VAL A 39 1.42 8.70 6.80
C VAL A 39 1.50 9.39 8.16
N SER A 40 2.48 9.00 8.98
CA SER A 40 2.69 9.55 10.33
C SER A 40 4.15 10.03 10.47
N PRO A 41 4.51 11.18 9.89
CA PRO A 41 5.86 11.71 9.93
C PRO A 41 6.27 12.10 11.35
N GLU A 42 7.53 11.84 11.70
CA GLU A 42 8.10 12.37 12.95
C GLU A 42 8.27 13.90 12.85
N PRO A 43 8.10 14.65 13.95
CA PRO A 43 8.25 16.11 13.94
C PRO A 43 9.63 16.53 13.41
N GLY A 44 9.64 17.20 12.25
CA GLY A 44 10.87 17.71 11.62
C GLY A 44 11.66 16.68 10.80
N GLY A 45 11.15 15.44 10.67
CA GLY A 45 11.74 14.41 9.80
C GLY A 45 11.06 14.37 8.43
N GLU A 46 11.85 14.25 7.36
CA GLU A 46 11.32 13.87 6.05
C GLU A 46 11.08 12.36 6.02
N PRO A 47 10.02 11.88 5.35
CA PRO A 47 9.78 10.44 5.21
C PRO A 47 10.94 9.74 4.50
N GLY A 48 11.33 8.58 5.03
CA GLY A 48 12.44 7.80 4.49
C GLY A 48 12.08 7.18 3.14
N ASP A 49 10.93 6.52 3.07
CA ASP A 49 10.43 5.66 2.01
C ASP A 49 8.88 5.66 2.01
N LEU A 50 8.28 5.12 0.94
CA LEU A 50 6.85 4.92 0.83
C LEU A 50 6.49 3.47 1.19
N ASP A 51 6.13 3.24 2.45
CA ASP A 51 5.67 1.96 2.97
C ASP A 51 4.25 1.61 2.49
N VAL A 52 4.11 0.54 1.70
CA VAL A 52 2.83 0.05 1.19
C VAL A 52 2.63 -1.40 1.58
N ALA A 53 1.53 -1.71 2.24
CA ALA A 53 1.10 -3.07 2.54
C ALA A 53 0.04 -3.52 1.55
N VAL A 54 0.23 -4.69 0.97
CA VAL A 54 -0.67 -5.30 -0.01
C VAL A 54 -1.07 -6.70 0.42
N ARG A 55 -2.24 -7.15 -0.03
CA ARG A 55 -2.60 -8.56 0.00
C ARG A 55 -3.11 -8.98 -1.36
N LEU A 56 -2.45 -9.94 -2.00
CA LEU A 56 -2.92 -10.51 -3.25
C LEU A 56 -4.04 -11.54 -3.01
N HIS A 57 -4.93 -11.68 -3.98
CA HIS A 57 -5.83 -12.83 -4.05
C HIS A 57 -5.02 -14.12 -4.18
N ALA A 58 -5.54 -15.23 -3.64
CA ALA A 58 -4.83 -16.51 -3.63
C ALA A 58 -4.63 -17.08 -5.06
N ASP A 59 -5.47 -16.68 -6.00
CA ASP A 59 -5.45 -17.02 -7.42
C ASP A 59 -4.90 -15.89 -8.32
N ALA A 60 -4.32 -14.84 -7.73
CA ALA A 60 -3.65 -13.80 -8.49
C ALA A 60 -2.49 -14.40 -9.31
N HIS A 61 -2.39 -13.98 -10.57
CA HIS A 61 -1.32 -14.41 -11.47
C HIS A 61 -0.08 -13.50 -11.37
N SER A 62 -0.24 -12.32 -10.78
CA SER A 62 0.84 -11.36 -10.53
C SER A 62 1.62 -11.73 -9.28
N ASP A 63 2.89 -11.34 -9.24
CA ASP A 63 3.72 -11.47 -8.04
C ASP A 63 4.06 -10.11 -7.41
N LEU A 64 4.88 -10.13 -6.34
CA LEU A 64 5.30 -8.90 -5.66
C LEU A 64 6.17 -7.99 -6.53
N VAL A 65 6.91 -8.54 -7.50
CA VAL A 65 7.74 -7.74 -8.41
C VAL A 65 6.84 -6.94 -9.35
N ASP A 66 5.77 -7.55 -9.85
CA ASP A 66 4.76 -6.84 -10.65
C ASP A 66 4.12 -5.69 -9.86
N VAL A 67 3.78 -5.93 -8.58
CA VAL A 67 3.23 -4.91 -7.69
C VAL A 67 4.20 -3.75 -7.48
N VAL A 68 5.46 -4.05 -7.15
CA VAL A 68 6.49 -3.02 -6.95
C VAL A 68 6.66 -2.18 -8.21
N ASN A 69 6.76 -2.81 -9.38
CA ASN A 69 6.90 -2.09 -10.65
C ASN A 69 5.72 -1.16 -10.92
N ALA A 70 4.49 -1.64 -10.73
CA ALA A 70 3.29 -0.82 -10.92
C ALA A 70 3.22 0.35 -9.93
N LEU A 71 3.64 0.15 -8.68
CA LEU A 71 3.70 1.23 -7.70
C LEU A 71 4.78 2.26 -8.04
N ILE A 72 5.94 1.84 -8.55
CA ILE A 72 6.98 2.76 -9.02
C ILE A 72 6.47 3.60 -10.18
N ASP A 73 5.79 2.97 -11.13
CA ASP A 73 5.21 3.66 -12.30
C ASP A 73 4.13 4.67 -11.89
N LEU A 74 3.24 4.29 -10.96
CA LEU A 74 2.19 5.17 -10.44
C LEU A 74 2.75 6.33 -9.59
N THR A 75 3.73 6.05 -8.74
CA THR A 75 4.24 7.02 -7.77
C THR A 75 5.36 7.89 -8.34
N GLY A 76 6.02 7.47 -9.42
CA GLY A 76 7.20 8.13 -9.98
C GLY A 76 8.42 8.12 -9.05
N THR A 77 8.43 7.24 -8.04
CA THR A 77 9.55 7.05 -7.12
C THR A 77 9.92 5.58 -7.02
N SER A 78 11.22 5.27 -6.95
CA SER A 78 11.72 3.91 -6.71
C SER A 78 11.86 3.58 -5.22
N ASN A 79 11.59 4.55 -4.35
CA ASN A 79 11.76 4.42 -2.90
C ASN A 79 10.45 3.96 -2.26
N VAL A 80 9.99 2.78 -2.66
CA VAL A 80 8.73 2.16 -2.27
C VAL A 80 9.06 0.81 -1.65
N ASP A 81 8.62 0.62 -0.42
CA ASP A 81 8.80 -0.63 0.32
C ASP A 81 7.45 -1.34 0.41
N VAL A 82 7.39 -2.57 -0.12
CA VAL A 82 6.15 -3.34 -0.21
C VAL A 82 6.14 -4.48 0.80
N LEU A 83 5.11 -4.50 1.65
CA LEU A 83 4.84 -5.57 2.62
C LEU A 83 3.70 -6.46 2.12
N ASP A 84 3.98 -7.76 1.93
CA ASP A 84 2.94 -8.75 1.68
C ASP A 84 2.26 -9.19 2.98
N LEU A 85 1.02 -8.75 3.19
CA LEU A 85 0.21 -9.06 4.36
C LEU A 85 -0.09 -10.56 4.54
N ALA A 86 -0.08 -11.36 3.47
CA ALA A 86 -0.31 -12.79 3.55
C ALA A 86 0.90 -13.54 4.13
N ARG A 87 2.11 -12.97 3.97
CA ARG A 87 3.38 -13.59 4.38
C ARG A 87 4.06 -12.87 5.55
N ALA A 88 3.60 -11.67 5.87
CA ALA A 88 4.13 -10.86 6.95
C ALA A 88 3.89 -11.48 8.32
N GLY A 89 4.91 -11.41 9.19
CA GLY A 89 4.77 -11.78 10.60
C GLY A 89 3.84 -10.83 11.36
N VAL A 90 3.33 -11.29 12.50
CA VAL A 90 2.32 -10.58 13.33
C VAL A 90 2.72 -9.13 13.61
N VAL A 91 3.97 -8.87 14.00
CA VAL A 91 4.43 -7.50 14.30
C VAL A 91 4.37 -6.57 13.08
N ALA A 92 4.77 -7.07 11.91
CA ALA A 92 4.75 -6.28 10.68
C ALA A 92 3.30 -6.00 10.23
N ARG A 93 2.41 -7.00 10.35
CA ARG A 93 0.98 -6.84 10.07
C ARG A 93 0.33 -5.83 11.01
N ALA A 94 0.57 -5.94 12.31
CA ALA A 94 0.04 -5.01 13.31
C ALA A 94 0.50 -3.57 13.06
N ARG A 95 1.75 -3.38 12.60
CA ARG A 95 2.25 -2.05 12.20
C ARG A 95 1.54 -1.52 10.95
N ALA A 96 1.42 -2.35 9.91
CA ALA A 96 0.85 -1.95 8.63
C ALA A 96 -0.67 -1.72 8.66
N LEU A 97 -1.38 -2.46 9.51
CA LEU A 97 -2.84 -2.40 9.66
C LEU A 97 -3.26 -1.63 10.92
N GLY A 98 -2.32 -0.98 11.60
CA GLY A 98 -2.56 -0.21 12.81
C GLY A 98 -3.30 1.12 12.56
N PRO A 99 -3.59 1.88 13.62
CA PRO A 99 -4.35 3.14 13.54
C PRO A 99 -3.69 4.24 12.69
N ALA A 100 -2.36 4.16 12.51
CA ALA A 100 -1.57 5.11 11.71
C ALA A 100 -1.42 4.67 10.25
N SER A 101 -2.38 3.90 9.74
CA SER A 101 -2.41 3.42 8.36
C SER A 101 -3.55 4.06 7.58
N VAL A 102 -3.36 4.22 6.28
CA VAL A 102 -4.34 4.81 5.36
C VAL A 102 -4.71 3.75 4.31
N PRO A 103 -5.90 3.15 4.39
CA PRO A 103 -6.38 2.28 3.33
C PRO A 103 -6.64 3.11 2.08
N LEU A 104 -6.12 2.65 0.94
CA LEU A 104 -6.35 3.28 -0.36
C LEU A 104 -7.19 2.39 -1.29
N TYR A 105 -7.22 1.08 -1.06
CA TYR A 105 -8.02 0.16 -1.87
C TYR A 105 -8.48 -1.06 -1.04
N GLU A 106 -9.73 -1.45 -1.25
CA GLU A 106 -10.27 -2.76 -0.85
C GLU A 106 -11.17 -3.31 -1.95
N ALA A 107 -10.92 -4.54 -2.38
CA ALA A 107 -11.71 -5.20 -3.43
C ALA A 107 -13.13 -5.53 -2.96
N GLU A 108 -13.26 -5.86 -1.67
CA GLU A 108 -14.54 -6.09 -1.00
C GLU A 108 -14.69 -5.11 0.15
N SER A 109 -15.88 -4.50 0.27
CA SER A 109 -16.15 -3.56 1.36
C SER A 109 -15.93 -4.22 2.73
N GLY A 110 -15.09 -3.59 3.55
CA GLY A 110 -14.74 -4.09 4.89
C GLY A 110 -13.62 -5.13 4.91
N ALA A 111 -12.99 -5.45 3.78
CA ALA A 111 -11.82 -6.33 3.75
C ALA A 111 -10.67 -5.78 4.60
N VAL A 112 -10.47 -4.45 4.59
CA VAL A 112 -9.47 -3.80 5.45
C VAL A 112 -9.82 -4.01 6.93
N ALA A 113 -11.06 -3.75 7.34
CA ALA A 113 -11.48 -3.89 8.73
C ALA A 113 -11.28 -5.33 9.24
N LEU A 114 -11.64 -6.33 8.43
CA LEU A 114 -11.40 -7.74 8.76
C LEU A 114 -9.90 -8.05 8.88
N ALA A 115 -9.06 -7.50 8.00
CA ALA A 115 -7.62 -7.67 8.08
C ALA A 115 -7.04 -7.04 9.35
N GLN A 116 -7.52 -5.86 9.73
CA GLN A 116 -7.12 -5.16 10.97
C GLN A 116 -7.48 -5.96 12.22
N MET A 117 -8.66 -6.57 12.27
CA MET A 117 -9.07 -7.41 13.40
C MET A 117 -8.25 -8.71 13.54
N ALA A 118 -7.67 -9.19 12.44
CA ALA A 118 -6.87 -10.42 12.40
C ALA A 118 -5.35 -10.20 12.52
N ALA A 119 -4.91 -8.94 12.63
CA ALA A 119 -3.51 -8.53 12.62
C ALA A 119 -2.82 -8.69 13.98
#